data_AF-A0A1E7FQK8-F1
#
_entry.id   AF-A0A1E7FQK8-F1
#
_cell.length_a   1.000
_cell.length_b   1.000
_cell.length_c   1.000
_cell.angle_alpha   90.00
_cell.angle_beta   90.00
_cell.angle_gamma   90.00
#
_symmetry.space_group_name_H-M   'P 1'
#
loop_
_entity.id
_entity.type
_entity.pdbx_description
1 polymer ?
#
loop_
_entity_poly.entity_id
_entity_poly.type
_entity_poly.pdbx_seq_one_letter_code
_entity_poly.pdbx_strand_id
1 'polypeptide(L)'
;MVWKQTDFLQEMQTETHISRAKEQMQIVHKATADLRSCYTHTAAEKACLNLSIALLEVAAVPTCHDPFNCLQQAASFASQATKSGNSDTVYRRRLPELTQCTPREALIILGRADCLQAVYFPNEAAFLCSFVARVCRLHRNSAEADYEWNDRWRIVAIYGYNVSVMIRTTVSSILNQTMQVAFRAAWERDVVEELERGKQDGRTWISALTKNNTGAIKFDEEYHEIEETMEVEGTMENGLLQNDRGHIMNASDTKQPLQETQDQVSYQPNFDSNVELEHEELNEKVLKLLQRTTDIQGSDDDEKDSDSDEIVQYSV
;
A
#
# COMPACT_ATOMS: atom_id res chain seq x y z
N MET A 1 -19.10 -7.94 12.35
CA MET A 1 -18.68 -8.21 13.75
C MET A 1 -18.12 -9.65 13.90
N VAL A 2 -17.32 -10.14 12.94
CA VAL A 2 -16.91 -11.57 12.84
C VAL A 2 -15.59 -11.86 13.58
N TRP A 3 -14.71 -10.87 13.73
CA TRP A 3 -13.43 -11.02 14.44
C TRP A 3 -13.60 -11.48 15.90
N LYS A 4 -14.67 -11.04 16.58
CA LYS A 4 -14.98 -11.34 17.99
C LYS A 4 -15.33 -12.80 18.26
N GLN A 5 -15.99 -13.47 17.33
CA GLN A 5 -16.78 -14.67 17.66
C GLN A 5 -15.92 -15.91 17.89
N THR A 6 -14.66 -15.88 17.43
CA THR A 6 -13.69 -16.96 17.61
C THR A 6 -12.80 -16.79 18.84
N ASP A 7 -12.64 -15.58 19.42
CA ASP A 7 -11.78 -15.35 20.61
C ASP A 7 -12.49 -15.68 21.93
N PHE A 8 -13.83 -15.60 21.97
CA PHE A 8 -14.59 -15.75 23.21
C PHE A 8 -14.51 -17.16 23.83
N LEU A 9 -14.14 -18.17 23.03
CA LEU A 9 -14.06 -19.55 23.50
C LEU A 9 -12.68 -19.96 24.06
N GLN A 10 -11.65 -19.12 23.92
CA GLN A 10 -10.27 -19.54 24.23
C GLN A 10 -9.52 -18.70 25.27
N GLU A 11 -9.95 -17.49 25.61
CA GLU A 11 -9.25 -16.67 26.61
C GLU A 11 -10.12 -16.40 27.84
N MET A 12 -9.88 -17.16 28.92
CA MET A 12 -10.06 -16.61 30.26
C MET A 12 -9.23 -15.33 30.32
N GLN A 13 -9.90 -14.16 30.42
CA GLN A 13 -9.23 -12.88 30.57
C GLN A 13 -8.38 -12.91 31.85
N THR A 14 -7.10 -13.23 31.72
CA THR A 14 -6.18 -13.19 32.84
C THR A 14 -6.01 -11.72 33.24
N GLU A 15 -5.88 -11.48 34.55
CA GLU A 15 -5.65 -10.14 35.12
C GLU A 15 -4.50 -9.39 34.43
N THR A 16 -3.51 -10.13 33.92
CA THR A 16 -2.38 -9.64 33.12
C THR A 16 -2.80 -9.00 31.80
N HIS A 17 -3.77 -9.54 31.07
CA HIS A 17 -4.24 -8.96 29.80
C HIS A 17 -5.00 -7.64 30.01
N ILE A 18 -5.81 -7.56 31.08
CA ILE A 18 -6.53 -6.35 31.46
C ILE A 18 -5.55 -5.24 31.87
N SER A 19 -4.51 -5.59 32.65
CA SER A 19 -3.46 -4.65 33.03
C SER A 19 -2.73 -4.09 31.80
N ARG A 20 -2.34 -4.96 30.86
CA ARG A 20 -1.68 -4.55 29.61
C ARG A 20 -2.56 -3.64 28.76
N ALA A 21 -3.86 -3.93 28.64
CA ALA A 21 -4.79 -3.08 27.89
C ALA A 21 -4.92 -1.67 28.52
N LYS A 22 -4.99 -1.60 29.85
CA LYS A 22 -5.02 -0.32 30.58
C LYS A 22 -3.76 0.50 30.34
N GLU A 23 -2.60 -0.14 30.41
CA GLU A 23 -1.31 0.51 30.14
C GLU A 23 -1.26 1.08 28.71
N GLN A 24 -1.64 0.30 27.70
CA GLN A 24 -1.65 0.78 26.31
C GLN A 24 -2.62 1.94 26.10
N MET A 25 -3.80 1.92 26.73
CA MET A 25 -4.71 3.06 26.67
C MET A 25 -4.21 4.30 27.40
N GLN A 26 -3.45 4.13 28.50
CA GLN A 26 -2.77 5.26 29.14
C GLN A 26 -1.71 5.88 28.22
N ILE A 27 -0.98 5.07 27.46
CA ILE A 27 -0.02 5.55 26.45
C ILE A 27 -0.73 6.34 25.35
N VAL A 28 -1.86 5.85 24.82
CA VAL A 28 -2.69 6.59 23.84
C VAL A 28 -3.19 7.91 24.42
N HIS A 29 -3.70 7.89 25.67
CA HIS A 29 -4.19 9.08 26.34
C HIS A 29 -3.08 10.13 26.48
N LYS A 30 -1.87 9.71 26.90
CA LYS A 30 -0.70 10.58 26.98
C LYS A 30 -0.31 11.14 25.61
N ALA A 31 -0.19 10.30 24.58
CA ALA A 31 0.16 10.75 23.24
C ALA A 31 -0.88 11.74 22.67
N THR A 32 -2.16 11.55 22.98
CA THR A 32 -3.23 12.48 22.61
C THR A 32 -3.13 13.81 23.34
N ALA A 33 -2.78 13.79 24.64
CA ALA A 33 -2.55 15.00 25.41
C ALA A 33 -1.33 15.77 24.89
N ASP A 34 -0.24 15.05 24.57
CA ASP A 34 0.97 15.63 23.98
C ASP A 34 0.64 16.31 22.64
N LEU A 35 -0.14 15.66 21.76
CA LEU A 35 -0.61 16.24 20.51
C LEU A 35 -1.40 17.54 20.72
N ARG A 36 -2.32 17.57 21.68
CA ARG A 36 -3.11 18.78 22.01
C ARG A 36 -2.26 19.92 22.58
N SER A 37 -1.12 19.60 23.18
CA SER A 37 -0.19 20.58 23.75
C SER A 37 0.82 21.13 22.74
N CYS A 38 0.84 20.62 21.51
CA CYS A 38 1.77 21.06 20.48
C CYS A 38 1.46 22.48 20.00
N TYR A 39 2.49 23.32 19.93
CA TYR A 39 2.41 24.71 19.48
C TYR A 39 3.24 24.97 18.21
N THR A 40 3.94 23.95 17.69
CA THR A 40 4.68 24.01 16.42
C THR A 40 4.27 22.86 15.52
N HIS A 41 4.41 23.07 14.20
CA HIS A 41 4.11 22.04 13.20
C HIS A 41 4.98 20.79 13.40
N THR A 42 6.27 20.95 13.60
CA THR A 42 7.21 19.84 13.85
C THR A 42 6.88 19.06 15.12
N ALA A 43 6.44 19.73 16.19
CA ALA A 43 6.00 19.04 17.40
C ALA A 43 4.72 18.23 17.15
N ALA A 44 3.76 18.81 16.40
CA ALA A 44 2.52 18.14 16.05
C ALA A 44 2.76 16.90 15.17
N GLU A 45 3.61 17.00 14.15
CA GLU A 45 4.02 15.85 13.31
C GLU A 45 4.57 14.69 14.16
N LYS A 46 5.50 15.00 15.08
CA LYS A 46 6.09 14.01 15.98
C LYS A 46 5.04 13.41 16.93
N ALA A 47 4.13 14.22 17.44
CA ALA A 47 3.05 13.75 18.30
C ALA A 47 2.06 12.85 17.54
N CYS A 48 1.74 13.18 16.29
CA CYS A 48 0.93 12.34 15.39
C CYS A 48 1.60 10.97 15.16
N LEU A 49 2.92 10.92 14.91
CA LEU A 49 3.66 9.66 14.84
C LEU A 49 3.56 8.86 16.13
N ASN A 50 3.81 9.48 17.28
CA ASN A 50 3.73 8.80 18.57
C ASN A 50 2.33 8.24 18.83
N LEU A 51 1.29 8.98 18.47
CA LEU A 51 -0.10 8.54 18.61
C LEU A 51 -0.41 7.37 17.66
N SER A 52 0.06 7.42 16.41
CA SER A 52 -0.11 6.29 15.48
C SER A 52 0.54 5.01 16.00
N ILE A 53 1.74 5.11 16.59
CA ILE A 53 2.46 3.98 17.18
C ILE A 53 1.67 3.43 18.38
N ALA A 54 1.20 4.31 19.27
CA ALA A 54 0.40 3.88 20.42
C ALA A 54 -0.89 3.15 19.99
N LEU A 55 -1.54 3.61 18.92
CA LEU A 55 -2.73 2.94 18.36
C LEU A 55 -2.41 1.57 17.75
N LEU A 56 -1.25 1.41 17.08
CA LEU A 56 -0.77 0.10 16.63
C LEU A 56 -0.54 -0.87 17.80
N GLU A 57 0.05 -0.40 18.90
CA GLU A 57 0.23 -1.23 20.10
C GLU A 57 -1.08 -1.64 20.74
N VAL A 58 -2.06 -0.72 20.82
CA VAL A 58 -3.42 -1.05 21.30
C VAL A 58 -4.06 -2.10 20.41
N ALA A 59 -3.95 -1.96 19.08
CA ALA A 59 -4.46 -2.95 18.14
C ALA A 59 -3.82 -4.33 18.34
N ALA A 60 -2.58 -4.41 18.82
CA ALA A 60 -1.88 -5.66 19.09
C ALA A 60 -2.32 -6.36 20.39
N VAL A 61 -2.95 -5.66 21.34
CA VAL A 61 -3.37 -6.24 22.63
C VAL A 61 -4.52 -7.23 22.45
N PRO A 62 -4.40 -8.52 22.84
CA PRO A 62 -5.44 -9.55 22.65
C PRO A 62 -6.88 -9.09 22.93
N THR A 63 -7.09 -8.35 24.01
CA THR A 63 -8.40 -7.85 24.45
C THR A 63 -8.95 -6.64 23.67
N CYS A 64 -8.23 -6.10 22.67
CA CYS A 64 -8.74 -5.00 21.84
C CYS A 64 -9.94 -5.46 21.00
N HIS A 65 -11.09 -4.83 21.21
CA HIS A 65 -12.34 -5.20 20.56
C HIS A 65 -12.45 -4.76 19.11
N ASP A 66 -11.72 -3.72 18.73
CA ASP A 66 -11.78 -3.13 17.40
C ASP A 66 -10.37 -2.76 16.92
N PRO A 67 -9.56 -3.78 16.55
CA PRO A 67 -8.23 -3.52 16.03
C PRO A 67 -8.28 -2.74 14.72
N PHE A 68 -9.30 -2.94 13.86
CA PHE A 68 -9.40 -2.26 12.56
C PHE A 68 -9.53 -0.75 12.70
N ASN A 69 -10.39 -0.26 13.60
CA ASN A 69 -10.50 1.17 13.87
C ASN A 69 -9.19 1.74 14.44
N CYS A 70 -8.49 1.00 15.29
CA CYS A 70 -7.18 1.42 15.80
C CYS A 70 -6.14 1.53 14.66
N LEU A 71 -6.11 0.56 13.74
CA LEU A 71 -5.22 0.58 12.57
C LEU A 71 -5.54 1.74 11.61
N GLN A 72 -6.81 1.95 11.31
CA GLN A 72 -7.26 3.04 10.44
C GLN A 72 -6.89 4.41 11.04
N GLN A 73 -7.13 4.60 12.34
CA GLN A 73 -6.73 5.84 13.02
C GLN A 73 -5.21 5.99 13.06
N ALA A 74 -4.47 4.88 13.26
CA ALA A 74 -3.01 4.92 13.23
C ALA A 74 -2.50 5.42 11.88
N ALA A 75 -2.98 4.87 10.76
CA ALA A 75 -2.61 5.32 9.43
C ALA A 75 -3.00 6.80 9.18
N SER A 76 -4.19 7.21 9.66
CA SER A 76 -4.64 8.60 9.56
C SER A 76 -3.76 9.58 10.35
N PHE A 77 -3.24 9.20 11.53
CA PHE A 77 -2.30 10.05 12.26
C PHE A 77 -0.91 10.00 11.63
N ALA A 78 -0.47 8.84 11.13
CA ALA A 78 0.78 8.71 10.41
C ALA A 78 0.82 9.63 9.18
N SER A 79 -0.28 9.78 8.44
CA SER A 79 -0.35 10.69 7.27
C SER A 79 -0.18 12.17 7.62
N GLN A 80 -0.42 12.57 8.88
CA GLN A 80 -0.19 13.93 9.36
C GLN A 80 1.26 14.19 9.76
N ALA A 81 2.12 13.17 9.64
CA ALA A 81 3.53 13.30 9.93
C ALA A 81 4.33 13.59 8.66
N THR A 82 5.30 14.48 8.77
CA THR A 82 6.20 14.79 7.66
C THR A 82 7.32 13.76 7.58
N LYS A 83 7.82 13.56 6.35
CA LYS A 83 8.91 12.68 5.91
C LYS A 83 10.27 13.03 6.57
N SER A 84 10.33 12.99 7.89
CA SER A 84 11.50 13.39 8.68
C SER A 84 12.43 12.19 8.89
N GLY A 85 13.09 11.79 7.80
CA GLY A 85 14.45 11.24 7.71
C GLY A 85 14.94 10.06 8.55
N ASN A 86 14.24 9.60 9.60
CA ASN A 86 14.57 8.46 10.48
C ASN A 86 13.36 7.98 11.32
N SER A 87 12.16 8.52 11.09
CA SER A 87 10.96 8.29 11.91
C SER A 87 10.19 6.99 11.61
N ASP A 88 10.72 6.16 10.72
CA ASP A 88 10.09 4.96 10.16
C ASP A 88 10.53 3.65 10.86
N THR A 89 11.61 3.70 11.66
CA THR A 89 12.18 2.52 12.35
C THR A 89 11.15 1.79 13.21
N VAL A 90 10.18 2.51 13.77
CA VAL A 90 9.15 1.94 14.63
C VAL A 90 8.17 1.06 13.83
N TYR A 91 7.90 1.38 12.57
CA TYR A 91 7.09 0.55 11.69
C TYR A 91 7.88 -0.57 11.02
N ARG A 92 9.22 -0.58 11.13
CA ARG A 92 10.14 -1.58 10.56
C ARG A 92 10.59 -2.65 11.58
N ARG A 93 9.85 -2.85 12.67
CA ARG A 93 10.11 -3.93 13.63
C ARG A 93 10.26 -5.31 12.98
N ARG A 94 11.04 -6.18 13.62
CA ARG A 94 11.28 -7.55 13.16
C ARG A 94 9.96 -8.29 12.87
N LEU A 95 9.96 -9.04 11.77
CA LEU A 95 8.84 -9.90 11.40
C LEU A 95 8.97 -11.27 12.08
N PRO A 96 7.84 -11.92 12.41
CA PRO A 96 7.86 -13.31 12.82
C PRO A 96 8.31 -14.20 11.66
N GLU A 97 8.65 -15.45 11.97
CA GLU A 97 8.84 -16.47 10.93
C GLU A 97 7.53 -16.71 10.18
N LEU A 98 7.59 -16.99 8.88
CA LEU A 98 6.38 -17.13 8.03
C LEU A 98 5.42 -18.19 8.59
N THR A 99 5.97 -19.27 9.15
CA THR A 99 5.24 -20.43 9.70
C THR A 99 4.66 -20.20 11.09
N GLN A 100 5.11 -19.16 11.80
CA GLN A 100 4.72 -18.88 13.18
C GLN A 100 3.82 -17.64 13.30
N CYS A 101 3.57 -16.95 12.18
CA CYS A 101 2.80 -15.72 12.16
C CYS A 101 1.32 -16.01 12.45
N THR A 102 0.78 -15.42 13.51
CA THR A 102 -0.65 -15.51 13.83
C THR A 102 -1.48 -14.54 12.99
N PRO A 103 -2.81 -14.76 12.81
CA PRO A 103 -3.66 -13.80 12.11
C PRO A 103 -3.61 -12.40 12.73
N ARG A 104 -3.45 -12.32 14.06
CA ARG A 104 -3.33 -11.06 14.81
C ARG A 104 -2.06 -10.33 14.42
N GLU A 105 -0.92 -11.02 14.43
CA GLU A 105 0.36 -10.42 14.04
C GLU A 105 0.36 -9.98 12.59
N ALA A 106 -0.18 -10.81 11.68
CA ALA A 106 -0.36 -10.45 10.28
C ALA A 106 -1.20 -9.18 10.11
N LEU A 107 -2.28 -9.04 10.87
CA LEU A 107 -3.11 -7.83 10.88
C LEU A 107 -2.32 -6.59 11.35
N ILE A 108 -1.49 -6.72 12.39
CA ILE A 108 -0.62 -5.61 12.85
C ILE A 108 0.46 -5.28 11.83
N ILE A 109 1.02 -6.27 11.13
CA ILE A 109 1.99 -6.05 10.04
C ILE A 109 1.33 -5.27 8.90
N LEU A 110 0.09 -5.58 8.53
CA LEU A 110 -0.66 -4.79 7.55
C LEU A 110 -0.94 -3.37 8.04
N GLY A 111 -1.27 -3.19 9.32
CA GLY A 111 -1.41 -1.86 9.91
C GLY A 111 -0.13 -1.01 9.86
N ARG A 112 1.02 -1.66 10.08
CA ARG A 112 2.34 -1.04 9.90
C ARG A 112 2.61 -0.70 8.43
N ALA A 113 2.22 -1.57 7.52
CA ALA A 113 2.32 -1.31 6.08
C ALA A 113 1.49 -0.07 5.70
N ASP A 114 0.25 0.04 6.19
CA ASP A 114 -0.63 1.19 5.95
C ASP A 114 -0.04 2.49 6.51
N CYS A 115 0.55 2.45 7.71
CA CYS A 115 1.26 3.60 8.28
C CYS A 115 2.49 3.99 7.44
N LEU A 116 3.31 3.03 6.99
CA LEU A 116 4.46 3.28 6.11
C LEU A 116 4.04 3.88 4.78
N GLN A 117 2.94 3.39 4.22
CA GLN A 117 2.33 3.92 3.01
C GLN A 117 1.89 5.38 3.22
N ALA A 118 1.26 5.69 4.36
CA ALA A 118 0.80 7.02 4.72
C ALA A 118 1.94 8.04 4.92
N VAL A 119 3.12 7.58 5.36
CA VAL A 119 4.33 8.41 5.48
C VAL A 119 5.24 8.34 4.24
N TYR A 120 4.72 7.87 3.10
CA TYR A 120 5.42 7.83 1.80
C TYR A 120 6.66 6.93 1.74
N PHE A 121 6.59 5.76 2.38
CA PHE A 121 7.55 4.64 2.26
C PHE A 121 6.90 3.43 1.56
N PRO A 122 6.55 3.55 0.26
CA PRO A 122 5.77 2.55 -0.44
C PRO A 122 6.51 1.22 -0.63
N ASN A 123 7.84 1.22 -0.73
CA ASN A 123 8.63 0.00 -0.91
C ASN A 123 8.58 -0.89 0.34
N GLU A 124 8.73 -0.28 1.51
CA GLU A 124 8.66 -0.97 2.79
C GLU A 124 7.23 -1.39 3.12
N ALA A 125 6.25 -0.55 2.81
CA ALA A 125 4.84 -0.92 2.88
C ALA A 125 4.54 -2.14 1.98
N ALA A 126 5.03 -2.11 0.74
CA ALA A 126 4.92 -3.22 -0.20
C ALA A 126 5.58 -4.49 0.34
N PHE A 127 6.79 -4.40 0.90
CA PHE A 127 7.48 -5.54 1.48
C PHE A 127 6.67 -6.19 2.62
N LEU A 128 6.12 -5.39 3.53
CA LEU A 128 5.27 -5.89 4.62
C LEU A 128 3.96 -6.52 4.10
N CYS A 129 3.35 -5.90 3.09
CA CYS A 129 2.14 -6.42 2.45
C CYS A 129 2.43 -7.77 1.75
N SER A 130 3.54 -7.87 1.02
CA SER A 130 4.01 -9.10 0.37
C SER A 130 4.28 -10.22 1.37
N PHE A 131 4.89 -9.90 2.52
CA PHE A 131 5.09 -10.88 3.59
C PHE A 131 3.76 -11.48 4.04
N VAL A 132 2.75 -10.64 4.32
CA VAL A 132 1.44 -11.12 4.78
C VAL A 132 0.72 -11.91 3.69
N ALA A 133 0.83 -11.50 2.41
CA ALA A 133 0.31 -12.28 1.30
C ALA A 133 0.93 -13.69 1.26
N ARG A 134 2.25 -13.83 1.42
CA ARG A 134 2.89 -15.16 1.49
C ARG A 134 2.41 -16.01 2.67
N VAL A 135 2.20 -15.41 3.84
CA VAL A 135 1.63 -16.11 4.99
C VAL A 135 0.19 -16.57 4.67
N CYS A 136 -0.65 -15.70 4.11
CA CYS A 136 -2.00 -16.09 3.70
C CYS A 136 -2.00 -17.25 2.70
N ARG A 137 -1.10 -17.21 1.70
CA ARG A 137 -0.93 -18.29 0.73
C ARG A 137 -0.57 -19.62 1.41
N LEU A 138 0.38 -19.60 2.33
CA LEU A 138 0.80 -20.77 3.12
C LEU A 138 -0.38 -21.40 3.87
N HIS A 139 -1.22 -20.57 4.50
CA HIS A 139 -2.41 -21.04 5.22
C HIS A 139 -3.52 -21.53 4.28
N ARG A 140 -3.63 -20.97 3.07
CA ARG A 140 -4.67 -21.33 2.09
C ARG A 140 -4.36 -22.65 1.37
N ASN A 141 -3.08 -22.91 1.10
CA ASN A 141 -2.63 -24.09 0.39
C ASN A 141 -2.44 -25.28 1.34
N SER A 142 -3.50 -26.06 1.58
CA SER A 142 -3.46 -27.27 2.41
C SER A 142 -2.50 -28.36 1.90
N ALA A 143 -2.05 -28.26 0.64
CA ALA A 143 -1.05 -29.16 0.06
C ALA A 143 0.39 -28.78 0.47
N GLU A 144 0.65 -27.55 0.90
CA GLU A 144 1.97 -27.04 1.24
C GLU A 144 2.28 -27.17 2.74
N ALA A 145 1.26 -27.27 3.62
CA ALA A 145 1.41 -27.58 5.05
C ALA A 145 0.06 -27.80 5.78
N ASP A 146 0.12 -28.39 6.99
CA ASP A 146 -1.02 -28.62 7.92
C ASP A 146 -1.56 -27.32 8.58
N TYR A 147 -1.50 -26.18 7.90
CA TYR A 147 -2.00 -24.92 8.43
C TYR A 147 -3.50 -24.75 8.16
N GLU A 148 -4.23 -24.27 9.17
CA GLU A 148 -5.67 -24.03 9.03
C GLU A 148 -5.95 -22.68 8.34
N TRP A 149 -6.81 -22.71 7.31
CA TRP A 149 -7.44 -21.53 6.72
C TRP A 149 -8.80 -21.26 7.37
N ASN A 150 -8.89 -20.22 8.20
CA ASN A 150 -10.13 -19.84 8.88
C ASN A 150 -10.56 -18.40 8.52
N ASP A 151 -11.70 -17.97 9.06
CA ASP A 151 -12.28 -16.65 8.76
C ASP A 151 -11.35 -15.48 9.13
N ARG A 152 -10.45 -15.64 10.12
CA ARG A 152 -9.48 -14.59 10.47
C ARG A 152 -8.46 -14.39 9.37
N TRP A 153 -7.93 -15.48 8.83
CA TRP A 153 -7.02 -15.41 7.69
C TRP A 153 -7.70 -14.83 6.45
N ARG A 154 -8.98 -15.18 6.21
CA ARG A 154 -9.77 -14.54 5.15
C ARG A 154 -9.90 -13.03 5.35
N ILE A 155 -10.18 -12.56 6.57
CA ILE A 155 -10.22 -11.12 6.89
C ILE A 155 -8.86 -10.46 6.63
N VAL A 156 -7.77 -11.09 7.07
CA VAL A 156 -6.41 -10.60 6.85
C VAL A 156 -6.09 -10.50 5.36
N ALA A 157 -6.46 -11.50 4.55
CA ALA A 157 -6.24 -11.47 3.10
C ALA A 157 -7.02 -10.35 2.40
N ILE A 158 -8.29 -10.12 2.78
CA ILE A 158 -9.09 -9.00 2.27
C ILE A 158 -8.45 -7.66 2.65
N TYR A 159 -8.05 -7.51 3.91
CA TYR A 159 -7.41 -6.28 4.35
C TYR A 159 -6.05 -6.07 3.66
N GLY A 160 -5.29 -7.15 3.42
CA GLY A 160 -4.06 -7.13 2.64
C GLY A 160 -4.27 -6.62 1.22
N TYR A 161 -5.33 -7.07 0.55
CA TYR A 161 -5.71 -6.51 -0.75
C TYR A 161 -5.98 -5.00 -0.67
N ASN A 162 -6.77 -4.54 0.30
CA ASN A 162 -7.08 -3.11 0.47
C ASN A 162 -5.81 -2.27 0.70
N VAL A 163 -4.90 -2.74 1.57
CA VAL A 163 -3.60 -2.09 1.79
C VAL A 163 -2.77 -2.08 0.50
N SER A 164 -2.79 -3.16 -0.29
CA SER A 164 -2.09 -3.19 -1.58
C SER A 164 -2.63 -2.14 -2.57
N VAL A 165 -3.94 -1.88 -2.56
CA VAL A 165 -4.56 -0.82 -3.38
C VAL A 165 -4.07 0.54 -2.92
N MET A 166 -4.09 0.82 -1.61
CA MET A 166 -3.60 2.09 -1.06
C MET A 166 -2.13 2.35 -1.40
N ILE A 167 -1.27 1.32 -1.30
CA ILE A 167 0.13 1.40 -1.71
C ILE A 167 0.27 1.77 -3.19
N ARG A 168 -0.48 1.09 -4.08
CA ARG A 168 -0.46 1.39 -5.52
C ARG A 168 -0.93 2.82 -5.80
N THR A 169 -2.00 3.28 -5.15
CA THR A 169 -2.52 4.65 -5.28
C THR A 169 -1.47 5.68 -4.89
N THR A 170 -0.74 5.48 -3.80
CA THR A 170 0.33 6.39 -3.38
C THR A 170 1.52 6.35 -4.33
N VAL A 171 1.91 5.18 -4.81
CA VAL A 171 2.96 5.05 -5.83
C VAL A 171 2.59 5.83 -7.08
N SER A 172 1.35 5.70 -7.56
CA SER A 172 0.87 6.43 -8.73
C SER A 172 0.76 7.94 -8.52
N SER A 173 0.58 8.41 -7.28
CA SER A 173 0.54 9.85 -6.97
C SER A 173 1.91 10.50 -6.78
N ILE A 174 2.94 9.74 -6.36
CA ILE A 174 4.25 10.31 -6.01
C ILE A 174 5.38 9.94 -6.98
N LEU A 175 5.28 8.83 -7.73
CA LEU A 175 6.34 8.37 -8.62
C LEU A 175 6.00 8.67 -10.09
N ASN A 176 7.02 8.90 -10.91
CA ASN A 176 6.86 9.02 -12.36
C ASN A 176 6.56 7.64 -13.00
N GLN A 177 6.07 7.65 -14.25
CA GLN A 177 5.60 6.43 -14.93
C GLN A 177 6.67 5.32 -14.98
N THR A 178 7.93 5.66 -15.25
CA THR A 178 9.03 4.68 -15.30
C THR A 178 9.25 4.03 -13.93
N MET A 179 9.24 4.81 -12.86
CA MET A 179 9.36 4.30 -11.49
C MET A 179 8.14 3.49 -11.04
N GLN A 180 6.93 3.86 -11.49
CA GLN A 180 5.73 3.07 -11.23
C GLN A 180 5.82 1.67 -11.87
N VAL A 181 6.29 1.58 -13.12
CA VAL A 181 6.50 0.29 -13.80
C VAL A 181 7.52 -0.56 -13.05
N ALA A 182 8.66 0.02 -12.66
CA ALA A 182 9.69 -0.68 -11.90
C ALA A 182 9.15 -1.17 -10.53
N PHE A 183 8.37 -0.35 -9.83
CA PHE A 183 7.75 -0.71 -8.56
C PHE A 183 6.80 -1.89 -8.71
N ARG A 184 5.91 -1.85 -9.71
CA ARG A 184 4.92 -2.92 -9.94
C ARG A 184 5.60 -4.22 -10.34
N ALA A 185 6.67 -4.15 -11.13
CA ALA A 185 7.47 -5.32 -11.50
C ALA A 185 8.22 -5.95 -10.30
N ALA A 186 8.41 -5.22 -9.20
CA ALA A 186 9.06 -5.73 -7.99
C ALA A 186 8.14 -6.67 -7.17
N TRP A 187 6.83 -6.66 -7.41
CA TRP A 187 5.94 -7.66 -6.80
C TRP A 187 6.02 -8.97 -7.55
N GLU A 188 6.44 -10.00 -6.83
CA GLU A 188 6.45 -11.37 -7.31
C GLU A 188 5.04 -11.83 -7.68
N ARG A 189 4.95 -12.66 -8.73
CA ARG A 189 3.68 -13.10 -9.30
C ARG A 189 2.77 -13.73 -8.25
N ASP A 190 3.33 -14.54 -7.36
CA ASP A 190 2.56 -15.24 -6.34
C ASP A 190 1.95 -14.32 -5.29
N VAL A 191 2.62 -13.22 -4.95
CA VAL A 191 2.09 -12.18 -4.09
C VAL A 191 0.87 -11.54 -4.76
N VAL A 192 0.99 -11.18 -6.03
CA VAL A 192 -0.11 -10.57 -6.80
C VAL A 192 -1.32 -11.52 -6.88
N GLU A 193 -1.09 -12.79 -7.16
CA GLU A 193 -2.13 -13.82 -7.21
C GLU A 193 -2.85 -13.97 -5.86
N GLU A 194 -2.13 -14.00 -4.73
CA GLU A 194 -2.77 -14.10 -3.42
C GLU A 194 -3.56 -12.83 -3.05
N LEU A 195 -3.07 -11.65 -3.42
CA LEU A 195 -3.81 -10.40 -3.21
C LEU A 195 -5.13 -10.39 -4.01
N GLU A 196 -5.12 -10.87 -5.25
CA GLU A 196 -6.36 -11.02 -6.04
C GLU A 196 -7.29 -12.09 -5.46
N ARG A 197 -6.76 -13.17 -4.86
CA ARG A 197 -7.58 -14.10 -4.07
C ARG A 197 -8.24 -13.41 -2.87
N GLY A 198 -7.52 -12.51 -2.18
CA GLY A 198 -8.06 -11.67 -1.12
C GLY A 198 -9.21 -10.76 -1.59
N LYS A 199 -9.08 -10.14 -2.76
CA LYS A 199 -10.17 -9.38 -3.41
C LYS A 199 -11.40 -10.25 -3.65
N GLN A 200 -11.19 -11.45 -4.18
CA GLN A 200 -12.29 -12.39 -4.47
C GLN A 200 -12.98 -12.88 -3.19
N ASP A 201 -12.24 -13.10 -2.11
CA ASP A 201 -12.80 -13.38 -0.79
C ASP A 201 -13.71 -12.23 -0.32
N GLY A 202 -13.29 -10.99 -0.52
CA GLY A 202 -14.07 -9.79 -0.19
C GLY A 202 -15.37 -9.71 -0.98
N ARG A 203 -15.32 -9.92 -2.30
CA ARG A 203 -16.52 -9.98 -3.17
C ARG A 203 -17.48 -11.08 -2.73
N THR A 204 -16.96 -12.27 -2.43
CA THR A 204 -17.77 -13.41 -1.97
C THR A 204 -18.45 -13.09 -0.65
N TRP A 205 -17.75 -12.44 0.27
CA TRP A 205 -18.31 -12.03 1.55
C TRP A 205 -19.40 -10.96 1.39
N ILE A 206 -19.17 -9.92 0.59
CA ILE A 206 -20.20 -8.90 0.31
C ILE A 206 -21.45 -9.55 -0.31
N SER A 207 -21.27 -10.46 -1.27
CA SER A 207 -22.38 -11.20 -1.88
C SER A 207 -23.18 -12.03 -0.88
N ALA A 208 -22.50 -12.68 0.08
CA ALA A 208 -23.17 -13.44 1.14
C ALA A 208 -23.98 -12.52 2.08
N LEU A 209 -23.45 -11.34 2.40
CA LEU A 209 -24.14 -10.36 3.25
C LEU A 209 -25.38 -9.78 2.55
N THR A 210 -25.29 -9.46 1.26
CA THR A 210 -26.42 -8.90 0.50
C THR A 210 -27.50 -9.95 0.20
N LYS A 211 -27.12 -11.21 -0.03
CA LYS A 211 -28.10 -12.31 -0.19
C LYS A 211 -28.86 -12.63 1.09
N ASN A 212 -28.20 -12.52 2.24
CA ASN A 212 -28.82 -12.81 3.55
C ASN A 212 -29.64 -11.62 4.09
N ASN A 213 -29.35 -10.39 3.64
CA ASN A 213 -30.12 -9.19 3.95
C ASN A 213 -31.03 -8.83 2.76
N THR A 214 -32.21 -9.45 2.68
CA THR A 214 -33.34 -9.06 1.81
C THR A 214 -33.96 -7.69 2.18
N GLY A 215 -33.13 -6.76 2.63
CA GLY A 215 -33.49 -5.40 3.02
C GLY A 215 -32.25 -4.51 3.07
N ALA A 216 -32.00 -3.79 1.98
CA ALA A 216 -31.22 -2.56 1.89
C ALA A 216 -29.74 -2.59 2.35
N ILE A 217 -28.85 -3.11 1.49
CA ILE A 217 -27.58 -2.42 1.23
C ILE A 217 -27.45 -2.32 -0.29
N LYS A 218 -27.96 -1.22 -0.86
CA LYS A 218 -27.58 -0.84 -2.22
C LYS A 218 -26.18 -0.23 -2.12
N PHE A 219 -25.18 -0.97 -2.58
CA PHE A 219 -23.93 -0.32 -2.93
C PHE A 219 -24.20 0.43 -4.23
N ASP A 220 -23.95 1.74 -4.27
CA ASP A 220 -23.93 2.46 -5.52
C ASP A 220 -22.86 1.80 -6.41
N GLU A 221 -23.29 1.29 -7.56
CA GLU A 221 -22.47 0.60 -8.57
C GLU A 221 -21.47 1.54 -9.26
N GLU A 222 -21.20 2.72 -8.69
CA GLU A 222 -20.24 3.69 -9.21
C GLU A 222 -18.85 3.45 -8.57
N TYR A 223 -18.38 2.21 -8.62
CA TYR A 223 -16.94 1.98 -8.66
C TYR A 223 -16.56 2.03 -10.13
N HIS A 224 -16.08 3.19 -10.59
CA HIS A 224 -15.31 3.25 -11.82
C HIS A 224 -14.17 2.23 -11.70
N GLU A 225 -14.30 1.11 -12.41
CA GLU A 225 -13.15 0.33 -12.81
C GLU A 225 -12.19 1.33 -13.46
N ILE A 226 -11.03 1.52 -12.84
CA ILE A 226 -9.90 2.12 -13.56
C ILE A 226 -9.52 1.05 -14.58
N GLU A 227 -10.21 1.04 -15.72
CA GLU A 227 -9.74 0.39 -16.93
C GLU A 227 -8.40 1.06 -17.25
N GLU A 228 -7.31 0.33 -17.05
CA GLU A 228 -6.00 0.69 -17.59
C GLU A 228 -6.09 0.61 -19.11
N THR A 229 -6.48 1.71 -19.76
CA THR A 229 -6.27 1.87 -21.18
C THR A 229 -4.77 2.03 -21.43
N MET A 230 -4.15 0.98 -21.99
CA MET A 230 -2.86 1.06 -22.66
C MET A 230 -3.00 1.93 -23.92
N GLU A 231 -2.85 3.24 -23.78
CA GLU A 231 -2.52 4.10 -24.93
C GLU A 231 -1.01 4.10 -25.11
N VAL A 232 -0.55 3.26 -26.03
CA VAL A 232 0.78 3.32 -26.62
C VAL A 232 0.73 4.35 -27.75
N GLU A 233 1.01 5.62 -27.44
CA GLU A 233 1.29 6.60 -28.49
C GLU A 233 2.79 6.76 -28.71
N GLY A 234 3.23 6.21 -29.84
CA GLY A 234 4.51 6.52 -30.46
C GLY A 234 4.38 7.61 -31.52
N THR A 235 5.11 8.71 -31.27
CA THR A 235 5.88 9.55 -32.21
C THR A 235 5.20 10.55 -33.17
N MET A 236 5.59 11.83 -32.93
CA MET A 236 5.99 12.92 -33.86
C MET A 236 4.87 13.57 -34.73
N GLU A 237 4.79 14.88 -34.98
CA GLU A 237 5.76 16.00 -34.97
C GLU A 237 4.99 17.35 -35.11
N ASN A 238 5.60 18.44 -34.61
CA ASN A 238 5.55 19.85 -35.04
C ASN A 238 4.23 20.64 -35.25
N GLY A 239 4.14 21.80 -34.59
CA GLY A 239 3.22 22.89 -34.96
C GLY A 239 3.27 24.12 -34.05
N LEU A 240 4.12 25.08 -34.40
CA LEU A 240 4.40 26.37 -33.74
C LEU A 240 3.24 27.40 -33.81
N LEU A 241 3.33 28.46 -32.97
CA LEU A 241 2.74 29.83 -33.01
C LEU A 241 1.68 30.12 -31.92
N GLN A 242 2.00 30.90 -30.87
CA GLN A 242 2.12 32.37 -30.74
C GLN A 242 0.81 33.09 -30.36
N ASN A 243 0.88 33.79 -29.21
CA ASN A 243 0.15 35.01 -28.79
C ASN A 243 -1.40 34.91 -28.68
N ASP A 244 -2.09 35.47 -27.69
CA ASP A 244 -1.95 36.84 -27.21
C ASP A 244 -2.65 37.08 -25.85
N ARG A 245 -2.26 38.20 -25.22
CA ARG A 245 -2.76 38.79 -23.96
C ARG A 245 -4.26 39.13 -23.97
N GLY A 246 -4.91 38.99 -22.80
CA GLY A 246 -6.17 39.66 -22.50
C GLY A 246 -6.50 39.63 -21.00
N HIS A 247 -6.66 40.81 -20.40
CA HIS A 247 -6.65 41.09 -18.96
C HIS A 247 -8.07 41.43 -18.45
N ILE A 248 -8.31 41.16 -17.15
CA ILE A 248 -9.19 41.88 -16.19
C ILE A 248 -10.67 41.42 -15.98
N MET A 249 -10.86 40.88 -14.76
CA MET A 249 -11.92 41.05 -13.74
C MET A 249 -13.37 41.37 -14.13
N ASN A 250 -14.31 40.62 -13.53
CA ASN A 250 -15.25 41.18 -12.54
C ASN A 250 -15.92 40.09 -11.69
N ALA A 251 -16.10 40.43 -10.42
CA ALA A 251 -16.77 39.65 -9.38
C ALA A 251 -18.28 39.91 -9.36
N SER A 252 -19.07 38.90 -9.03
CA SER A 252 -20.28 39.06 -8.19
C SER A 252 -20.89 37.70 -7.83
N ASP A 253 -21.05 37.50 -6.52
CA ASP A 253 -21.88 36.49 -5.87
C ASP A 253 -23.32 36.51 -6.38
N THR A 254 -23.89 35.33 -6.69
CA THR A 254 -25.29 35.03 -6.34
C THR A 254 -25.48 33.51 -6.23
N LYS A 255 -26.08 33.07 -5.10
CA LYS A 255 -26.42 31.68 -4.81
C LYS A 255 -27.74 31.26 -5.48
N GLN A 256 -27.84 29.93 -5.73
CA GLN A 256 -29.03 29.05 -5.68
C GLN A 256 -29.85 28.79 -6.98
N PRO A 257 -30.60 27.67 -7.10
CA PRO A 257 -30.13 26.35 -7.57
C PRO A 257 -31.03 25.69 -8.67
N LEU A 258 -30.71 24.44 -9.05
CA LEU A 258 -31.50 23.45 -9.84
C LEU A 258 -31.62 23.72 -11.36
N GLN A 259 -31.13 22.81 -12.22
CA GLN A 259 -31.90 21.67 -12.75
C GLN A 259 -31.07 20.85 -13.76
N GLU A 260 -31.42 19.56 -13.85
CA GLU A 260 -30.85 18.52 -14.72
C GLU A 260 -30.89 18.87 -16.21
N THR A 261 -29.79 18.57 -16.92
CA THR A 261 -29.87 18.14 -18.32
C THR A 261 -28.93 16.96 -18.52
N GLN A 262 -29.57 15.82 -18.76
CA GLN A 262 -29.00 14.50 -18.94
C GLN A 262 -28.84 14.29 -20.46
N ASP A 263 -27.64 14.49 -21.00
CA ASP A 263 -27.32 14.10 -22.37
C ASP A 263 -26.62 12.73 -22.36
N GLN A 264 -27.41 11.69 -22.67
CA GLN A 264 -26.93 10.34 -22.96
C GLN A 264 -26.21 10.34 -24.32
N VAL A 265 -24.88 10.20 -24.30
CA VAL A 265 -24.10 9.79 -25.48
C VAL A 265 -23.78 8.30 -25.33
N SER A 266 -24.49 7.48 -26.10
CA SER A 266 -24.25 6.05 -26.26
C SER A 266 -22.99 5.82 -27.09
N TYR A 267 -21.91 5.34 -26.46
CA TYR A 267 -20.76 4.79 -27.16
C TYR A 267 -20.74 3.26 -27.01
N GLN A 268 -20.91 2.54 -28.13
CA GLN A 268 -20.56 1.12 -28.24
C GLN A 268 -19.21 1.03 -28.96
N PRO A 269 -18.18 0.41 -28.36
CA PRO A 269 -17.05 -0.10 -29.13
C PRO A 269 -17.26 -1.58 -29.45
N ASN A 270 -17.13 -1.88 -30.74
CA ASN A 270 -17.05 -3.21 -31.32
C ASN A 270 -15.92 -4.04 -30.70
N PHE A 271 -16.22 -5.29 -30.35
CA PHE A 271 -15.24 -6.34 -30.14
C PHE A 271 -14.76 -6.84 -31.51
N ASP A 272 -13.48 -6.63 -31.83
CA ASP A 272 -12.66 -7.59 -32.58
C ASP A 272 -11.23 -7.04 -32.68
N SER A 273 -10.26 -7.79 -32.14
CA SER A 273 -8.91 -7.95 -32.70
C SER A 273 -8.09 -8.90 -31.83
N ASN A 274 -7.97 -10.15 -32.29
CA ASN A 274 -6.85 -11.03 -31.96
C ASN A 274 -5.53 -10.32 -32.27
N VAL A 275 -4.66 -10.17 -31.27
CA VAL A 275 -3.24 -9.90 -31.49
C VAL A 275 -2.46 -10.86 -30.60
N GLU A 276 -2.13 -12.02 -31.16
CA GLU A 276 -1.02 -12.84 -30.68
C GLU A 276 0.27 -12.07 -30.98
N LEU A 277 0.87 -11.47 -29.95
CA LEU A 277 2.22 -10.91 -30.03
C LEU A 277 3.21 -12.05 -29.84
N GLU A 278 3.89 -12.44 -30.92
CA GLU A 278 4.89 -13.50 -30.93
C GLU A 278 6.06 -13.18 -30.01
N HIS A 279 6.40 -14.16 -29.16
CA HIS A 279 7.37 -14.07 -28.07
C HIS A 279 8.82 -13.71 -28.52
N GLU A 280 9.13 -13.87 -29.80
CA GLU A 280 10.47 -13.63 -30.36
C GLU A 280 10.78 -12.14 -30.59
N GLU A 281 9.80 -11.32 -30.96
CA GLU A 281 10.02 -9.88 -31.22
C GLU A 281 10.35 -9.10 -29.93
N LEU A 282 9.79 -9.54 -28.80
CA LEU A 282 10.03 -8.93 -27.49
C LEU A 282 11.45 -9.22 -27.00
N ASN A 283 11.94 -10.45 -27.21
CA ASN A 283 13.29 -10.84 -26.82
C ASN A 283 14.36 -10.12 -27.64
N GLU A 284 14.12 -9.88 -28.94
CA GLU A 284 15.06 -9.14 -29.79
C GLU A 284 15.16 -7.64 -29.39
N LYS A 285 14.04 -7.04 -28.98
CA LYS A 285 14.02 -5.64 -28.47
C LYS A 285 14.74 -5.49 -27.13
N VAL A 286 14.61 -6.48 -26.23
CA VAL A 286 15.31 -6.48 -24.93
C VAL A 286 16.83 -6.63 -25.11
N LEU A 287 17.28 -7.48 -26.04
CA LEU A 287 18.70 -7.64 -26.36
C LEU A 287 19.32 -6.38 -26.97
N LYS A 288 18.60 -5.68 -27.86
CA LYS A 288 19.04 -4.40 -28.44
C LYS A 288 19.16 -3.27 -27.41
N LEU A 289 18.32 -3.27 -26.39
CA LEU A 289 18.40 -2.30 -25.29
C LEU A 289 19.61 -2.55 -24.38
N LEU A 290 19.92 -3.81 -24.09
CA LEU A 290 21.06 -4.19 -23.24
C LEU A 290 22.41 -3.90 -23.91
N GLN A 291 22.52 -4.07 -25.23
CA GLN A 291 23.74 -3.73 -25.99
C GLN A 291 24.00 -2.22 -26.06
N ARG A 292 22.96 -1.37 -26.03
CA ARG A 292 23.12 0.08 -26.01
C ARG A 292 23.67 0.62 -24.69
N THR A 293 23.47 -0.10 -23.58
CA THR A 293 23.97 0.29 -22.25
C THR A 293 25.44 -0.04 -22.01
N THR A 294 26.07 -0.88 -22.84
CA THR A 294 27.49 -1.25 -22.68
C THR A 294 28.47 -0.33 -23.42
N ASP A 295 28.00 0.60 -24.24
CA ASP A 295 28.86 1.51 -25.02
C ASP A 295 29.06 2.90 -24.38
N ILE A 296 28.65 3.08 -23.11
CA ILE A 296 28.88 4.34 -22.36
C ILE A 296 29.90 4.10 -21.25
N GLN A 297 31.14 3.80 -21.63
CA GLN A 297 32.31 4.07 -20.79
C GLN A 297 33.58 4.05 -21.65
N GLY A 298 34.08 5.25 -21.99
CA GLY A 298 35.33 5.40 -22.72
C GLY A 298 35.59 6.82 -23.20
N SER A 299 35.79 7.77 -22.28
CA SER A 299 36.58 8.97 -22.57
C SER A 299 37.26 9.48 -21.30
N ASP A 300 38.60 9.48 -21.36
CA ASP A 300 39.54 10.43 -20.74
C ASP A 300 39.67 10.37 -19.18
N ASP A 301 40.83 10.36 -18.53
CA ASP A 301 42.14 10.92 -18.87
C ASP A 301 43.32 10.11 -18.28
N ASP A 302 44.43 10.11 -19.01
CA ASP A 302 45.77 9.70 -18.59
C ASP A 302 46.41 10.77 -17.68
N GLU A 303 46.59 10.49 -16.38
CA GLU A 303 47.61 11.15 -15.57
C GLU A 303 48.67 10.12 -15.14
N LYS A 304 49.88 10.32 -15.69
CA LYS A 304 51.11 9.72 -15.20
C LYS A 304 51.49 10.42 -13.89
N ASP A 305 51.73 9.65 -12.84
CA ASP A 305 52.90 9.87 -12.02
C ASP A 305 53.37 8.57 -11.36
N SER A 306 54.68 8.41 -11.43
CA SER A 306 55.49 7.25 -11.08
C SER A 306 55.91 7.24 -9.61
N ASP A 307 56.26 6.04 -9.16
CA ASP A 307 57.14 5.69 -8.04
C ASP A 307 56.58 5.93 -6.63
N SER A 308 56.28 4.86 -5.88
CA SER A 308 57.32 4.05 -5.20
C SER A 308 56.70 2.99 -4.26
N ASP A 309 57.45 1.90 -4.14
CA ASP A 309 57.27 0.67 -3.38
C ASP A 309 56.67 0.79 -1.96
N GLU A 310 55.77 -0.14 -1.59
CA GLU A 310 56.04 -1.03 -0.46
C GLU A 310 55.13 -2.29 -0.44
N ILE A 311 55.82 -3.42 -0.27
CA ILE A 311 55.35 -4.80 -0.15
C ILE A 311 54.90 -5.04 1.30
N VAL A 312 53.71 -5.60 1.58
CA VAL A 312 53.52 -6.65 2.62
C VAL A 312 52.30 -7.55 2.35
N GLN A 313 52.63 -8.78 1.95
CA GLN A 313 52.11 -10.11 2.33
C GLN A 313 50.71 -10.29 2.94
N TYR A 314 49.96 -11.20 2.32
CA TYR A 314 48.86 -12.00 2.90
C TYR A 314 49.38 -12.96 3.99
N SER A 315 48.57 -13.17 5.04
CA SER A 315 48.50 -14.44 5.78
C SER A 315 47.22 -14.54 6.63
N VAL A 316 46.47 -15.62 6.34
CA VAL A 316 45.48 -16.40 7.14
C VAL A 316 44.24 -15.70 7.68
#